data_AF-A0A3S1CPD8-F1
#
_entry.id   AF-A0A3S1CPD8-F1
#
_cell.length_a   1.000
_cell.length_b   1.000
_cell.length_c   1.000
_cell.angle_alpha   90.00
_cell.angle_beta   90.00
_cell.angle_gamma   90.00
#
_symmetry.space_group_name_H-M   'P 1'
#
loop_
_entity.id
_entity.type
_entity.pdbx_description
1 polymer ?
#
loop_
_entity_poly.entity_id
_entity_poly.type
_entity_poly.pdbx_seq_one_letter_code
_entity_poly.pdbx_strand_id
1 'polypeptide(L)'
;MLFNQRLIGIDDDGKALGLDNDYQTLKKKNNDGYMLFLNNDLLLREIGQEFGTHFRITFHKVSNKDVCRVAVQPSPNPVWVKMKDKNGKEEEIFYIRSNNSSVKLSPKKIVEYIEMKKS
;
A
#
# COMPACT_ATOMS: atom_id res chain seq x y z
N MET A 1 8.40 11.27 -14.08
CA MET A 1 8.18 10.48 -12.84
C MET A 1 6.72 10.64 -12.42
N LEU A 2 5.88 9.65 -12.71
CA LEU A 2 4.54 9.59 -12.13
C LEU A 2 4.66 8.85 -10.79
N PHE A 3 4.54 9.59 -9.68
CA PHE A 3 4.40 8.98 -8.37
C PHE A 3 2.98 8.43 -8.26
N ASN A 4 2.83 7.13 -8.03
CA ASN A 4 1.51 6.58 -7.71
C ASN A 4 1.16 7.03 -6.29
N GLN A 5 0.04 7.73 -6.15
CA GLN A 5 -0.46 8.20 -4.87
C GLN A 5 -1.81 7.58 -4.57
N ARG A 6 -2.02 7.20 -3.31
CA ARG A 6 -3.32 6.78 -2.78
C ARG A 6 -3.72 7.68 -1.63
N LEU A 7 -4.97 8.06 -1.64
CA LEU A 7 -5.61 8.85 -0.60
C LEU A 7 -6.58 7.94 0.17
N ILE A 8 -6.56 8.05 1.49
CA ILE A 8 -7.43 7.30 2.41
C ILE A 8 -8.15 8.33 3.28
N GLY A 9 -9.44 8.10 3.53
CA GLY A 9 -10.31 9.07 4.19
C GLY A 9 -10.94 10.09 3.21
N ILE A 10 -10.98 9.75 1.92
CA ILE A 10 -11.64 10.50 0.84
C ILE A 10 -12.56 9.53 0.07
N ASP A 11 -13.73 10.00 -0.37
CA ASP A 11 -14.62 9.25 -1.28
C ASP A 11 -14.29 9.48 -2.77
N ASP A 12 -14.99 8.78 -3.66
CA ASP A 12 -14.76 8.86 -5.11
C ASP A 12 -15.06 10.24 -5.70
N ASP A 13 -15.85 11.07 -5.01
CA ASP A 13 -16.16 12.46 -5.38
C ASP A 13 -15.12 13.46 -4.83
N GLY A 14 -14.09 12.98 -4.13
CA GLY A 14 -13.03 13.81 -3.58
C GLY A 14 -13.37 14.47 -2.24
N LYS A 15 -14.49 14.13 -1.61
CA LYS A 15 -14.90 14.68 -0.32
C LYS A 15 -14.18 13.96 0.81
N ALA A 16 -13.65 14.74 1.75
CA ALA A 16 -13.01 14.23 2.94
C ALA A 16 -14.04 13.55 3.87
N LEU A 17 -13.90 12.23 4.02
CA LEU A 17 -14.64 11.43 4.99
C LEU A 17 -14.00 11.53 6.38
N GLY A 18 -12.67 11.58 6.45
CA GLY A 18 -11.88 11.55 7.68
C GLY A 18 -11.43 10.13 8.07
N LEU A 19 -10.62 10.02 9.12
CA LEU A 19 -10.02 8.76 9.60
C LEU A 19 -10.38 8.44 11.06
N ASP A 20 -11.35 9.16 11.64
CA ASP A 20 -11.68 9.02 13.07
C ASP A 20 -12.10 7.58 13.42
N ASN A 21 -12.87 6.94 12.54
CA ASN A 21 -13.29 5.54 12.70
C ASN A 21 -12.10 4.58 12.61
N ASP A 22 -11.18 4.79 11.65
CA ASP A 22 -9.95 4.01 11.52
C ASP A 22 -9.11 4.10 12.79
N TYR A 23 -8.96 5.31 13.35
CA TYR A 23 -8.20 5.54 14.57
C TYR A 23 -8.76 4.77 15.76
N GLN A 24 -10.08 4.60 15.86
CA GLN A 24 -10.69 3.85 16.97
C GLN A 24 -10.32 2.36 16.97
N THR A 25 -9.89 1.80 15.84
CA THR A 25 -9.48 0.38 15.73
C THR A 25 -8.08 0.10 16.29
N LEU A 26 -7.31 1.15 16.59
CA LEU A 26 -5.92 1.05 17.01
C LEU A 26 -5.74 1.26 18.52
N LYS A 27 -4.61 0.78 19.03
CA LYS A 27 -4.16 1.08 20.40
C LYS A 27 -3.91 2.58 20.60
N LYS A 28 -3.17 3.20 19.68
CA LYS A 28 -2.93 4.65 19.65
C LYS A 28 -3.92 5.28 18.67
N LYS A 29 -4.94 5.95 19.20
CA LYS A 29 -6.12 6.41 18.45
C LYS A 29 -5.91 7.78 17.79
N ASN A 30 -4.85 7.92 17.01
CA ASN A 30 -4.53 9.15 16.27
C ASN A 30 -3.69 8.86 15.02
N ASN A 31 -3.35 9.91 14.28
CA ASN A 31 -2.55 9.85 13.06
C ASN A 31 -1.20 9.12 13.23
N ASP A 32 -0.46 9.35 14.32
CA ASP A 32 0.79 8.65 14.60
C ASP A 32 0.57 7.14 14.74
N GLY A 33 -0.50 6.74 15.44
CA GLY A 33 -0.85 5.33 15.61
C GLY A 33 -1.19 4.68 14.28
N TYR A 34 -1.95 5.37 13.45
CA TYR A 34 -2.29 4.90 12.11
C TYR A 34 -1.07 4.83 11.19
N MET A 35 -0.14 5.79 11.30
CA MET A 35 1.14 5.75 10.58
C MET A 35 1.95 4.52 10.94
N LEU A 36 2.09 4.22 12.24
CA LEU A 36 2.83 3.04 12.71
C LEU A 36 2.18 1.74 12.25
N PHE A 37 0.85 1.66 12.33
CA PHE A 37 0.10 0.51 11.85
C PHE A 37 0.32 0.30 10.34
N LEU A 38 0.07 1.33 9.52
CA LEU A 38 0.25 1.24 8.07
C LEU A 38 1.68 0.89 7.70
N ASN A 39 2.67 1.51 8.35
CA ASN A 39 4.08 1.27 8.06
C ASN A 39 4.50 -0.13 8.47
N ASN A 40 4.36 -0.49 9.75
CA ASN A 40 5.00 -1.67 10.32
C ASN A 40 4.09 -2.90 10.25
N ASP A 41 2.86 -2.76 10.72
CA ASP A 41 1.96 -3.89 10.95
C ASP A 41 1.26 -4.35 9.67
N LEU A 42 1.24 -3.48 8.66
CA LEU A 42 0.68 -3.77 7.34
C LEU A 42 1.77 -3.79 6.27
N LEU A 43 2.28 -2.64 5.82
CA LEU A 43 3.12 -2.58 4.61
C LEU A 43 4.41 -3.40 4.77
N LEU A 44 5.27 -3.08 5.73
CA LEU A 44 6.57 -3.76 5.90
C LEU A 44 6.41 -5.23 6.29
N ARG A 45 5.33 -5.59 6.98
CA ARG A 45 5.00 -6.99 7.26
C ARG A 45 4.74 -7.77 5.98
N GLU A 46 3.91 -7.23 5.08
CA GLU A 46 3.50 -7.95 3.88
C GLU A 46 4.52 -7.88 2.74
N ILE A 47 5.26 -6.78 2.59
CA ILE A 47 6.15 -6.60 1.43
C ILE A 47 7.64 -6.74 1.76
N GLY A 48 8.03 -6.68 3.03
CA GLY A 48 9.43 -6.72 3.46
C GLY A 48 9.98 -5.37 3.91
N GLN A 49 10.96 -5.42 4.84
CA GLN A 49 11.57 -4.24 5.47
C GLN A 49 12.43 -3.44 4.49
N GLU A 50 13.03 -4.11 3.51
CA GLU A 50 13.89 -3.56 2.47
C GLU A 50 13.17 -2.55 1.55
N PHE A 51 11.84 -2.56 1.52
CA PHE A 51 11.05 -1.64 0.70
C PHE A 51 10.56 -0.39 1.45
N GLY A 52 10.93 -0.20 2.72
CA GLY A 52 10.44 0.93 3.53
C GLY A 52 10.79 2.32 2.99
N THR A 53 11.83 2.43 2.17
CA THR A 53 12.20 3.69 1.49
C THR A 53 11.39 3.96 0.23
N HIS A 54 10.64 2.98 -0.28
CA HIS A 54 9.89 3.08 -1.53
C HIS A 54 8.47 3.62 -1.33
N PHE A 55 8.06 3.91 -0.10
CA PHE A 55 6.80 4.58 0.16
C PHE A 55 6.93 5.64 1.25
N ARG A 56 6.02 6.62 1.21
CA ARG A 56 5.93 7.67 2.21
C ARG A 56 4.47 7.89 2.60
N ILE A 57 4.22 7.82 3.89
CA ILE A 57 2.92 8.08 4.50
C ILE A 57 2.92 9.52 5.04
N THR A 58 1.89 10.29 4.72
CA THR A 58 1.73 11.67 5.19
C THR A 58 0.26 11.94 5.50
N PHE A 59 -0.01 12.83 6.46
CA PHE A 59 -1.35 13.24 6.84
C PHE A 59 -1.58 14.70 6.50
N HIS A 60 -2.78 15.00 6.03
CA HIS A 60 -3.22 16.34 5.64
C HIS A 60 -4.58 16.64 6.25
N LYS A 61 -4.81 17.87 6.67
CA LYS A 61 -6.14 18.32 7.11
C LYS A 61 -6.91 18.90 5.92
N VAL A 62 -8.06 18.31 5.62
CA VAL A 62 -9.00 18.78 4.58
C VAL A 62 -10.35 18.93 5.24
N SER A 63 -10.91 20.16 5.24
CA SER A 63 -12.18 20.47 5.92
C SER A 63 -12.21 19.98 7.39
N ASN A 64 -11.11 20.23 8.12
CA ASN A 64 -10.87 19.80 9.51
C ASN A 64 -10.83 18.28 9.75
N LYS A 65 -10.80 17.47 8.70
CA LYS A 65 -10.68 16.02 8.77
C LYS A 65 -9.29 15.57 8.32
N ASP A 66 -8.75 14.56 8.98
CA ASP A 66 -7.46 13.99 8.57
C ASP A 66 -7.64 13.08 7.36
N VAL A 67 -6.80 13.28 6.35
CA VAL A 67 -6.68 12.45 5.14
C VAL A 67 -5.26 11.90 5.10
N CYS A 68 -5.14 10.59 4.87
CA CYS A 68 -3.84 9.93 4.72
C CYS A 68 -3.47 9.83 3.25
N ARG A 69 -2.24 10.23 2.91
CA ARG A 69 -1.64 10.03 1.59
C ARG A 69 -0.50 9.04 1.68
N VAL A 70 -0.59 7.97 0.90
CA VAL A 70 0.48 7.01 0.66
C VAL A 70 1.05 7.26 -0.73
N ALA A 71 2.28 7.78 -0.79
CA ALA A 71 3.02 7.96 -2.04
C ALA A 71 3.99 6.79 -2.23
N VAL A 72 3.96 6.15 -3.39
CA VAL A 72 4.80 4.97 -3.68
C VAL A 72 5.70 5.26 -4.88
N GLN A 73 6.98 4.92 -4.72
CA GLN A 73 8.00 4.99 -5.75
C GLN A 73 8.17 3.62 -6.42
N PRO A 74 8.49 3.57 -7.73
CA PRO A 74 8.84 2.31 -8.38
C PRO A 74 10.04 1.66 -7.68
N SER A 75 9.93 0.36 -7.39
CA SER A 75 11.07 -0.44 -6.92
C SER A 75 11.89 -0.94 -8.10
N PRO A 76 13.24 -0.91 -8.02
CA PRO A 76 14.10 -1.53 -9.03
C PRO A 76 14.04 -3.06 -8.98
N ASN A 77 13.62 -3.62 -7.84
CA ASN A 77 13.49 -5.06 -7.62
C ASN A 77 12.02 -5.49 -7.60
N PRO A 78 11.71 -6.73 -8.04
CA PRO A 78 10.37 -7.31 -7.89
C PRO A 78 9.92 -7.27 -6.42
N VAL A 79 8.68 -6.85 -6.17
CA VAL A 79 8.08 -6.82 -4.84
C VAL A 79 7.02 -7.90 -4.75
N TRP A 80 7.12 -8.76 -3.75
CA TRP A 80 6.17 -9.84 -3.49
C TRP A 80 5.34 -9.49 -2.25
N VAL A 81 4.04 -9.79 -2.31
CA VAL A 81 3.15 -9.62 -1.17
C VAL A 81 2.97 -10.97 -0.50
N LYS A 82 3.35 -11.07 0.77
CA LYS A 82 3.07 -12.22 1.62
C LYS A 82 1.59 -12.22 1.94
N MET A 83 0.92 -13.34 1.77
CA MET A 83 -0.49 -13.53 2.08
C MET A 83 -0.69 -14.92 2.64
N LYS A 84 -1.69 -15.10 3.50
CA LYS A 84 -2.08 -16.45 3.94
C LYS A 84 -3.18 -16.99 3.05
N ASP A 85 -3.01 -18.21 2.58
CA ASP A 85 -4.07 -18.95 1.89
C ASP A 85 -5.19 -19.35 2.87
N LYS A 86 -6.25 -19.99 2.34
CA LYS A 86 -7.40 -20.44 3.13
C LYS A 86 -7.04 -21.45 4.23
N ASN A 87 -5.88 -22.11 4.12
CA ASN A 87 -5.38 -23.09 5.09
C ASN A 87 -4.35 -22.48 6.05
N GLY A 88 -4.12 -21.16 5.98
CA GLY A 88 -3.16 -20.45 6.82
C GLY A 88 -1.71 -20.57 6.37
N LYS A 89 -1.44 -21.19 5.21
CA LYS A 89 -0.09 -21.29 4.64
C LYS A 89 0.28 -19.95 3.99
N GLU A 90 1.49 -19.48 4.26
CA GLU A 90 2.03 -18.28 3.62
C GLU A 90 2.32 -18.55 2.13
N GLU A 91 1.80 -17.68 1.27
CA GLU A 91 2.08 -17.60 -0.16
C GLU A 91 2.66 -16.23 -0.51
N GLU A 92 3.65 -16.20 -1.40
CA GLU A 92 4.16 -14.98 -2.01
C GLU A 92 3.45 -14.74 -3.33
N ILE A 93 2.80 -13.59 -3.45
CA ILE A 93 2.01 -13.23 -4.62
C ILE A 93 2.59 -12.00 -5.30
N PHE A 94 2.72 -12.09 -6.62
CA PHE A 94 3.12 -10.96 -7.45
C PHE A 94 1.89 -10.27 -8.04
N TYR A 95 1.71 -9.00 -7.68
CA TYR A 95 0.66 -8.15 -8.23
C TYR A 95 1.26 -7.04 -9.08
N ILE A 96 0.59 -6.72 -10.19
CA ILE A 96 0.82 -5.48 -10.93
C ILE A 96 -0.43 -4.62 -10.90
N ARG A 97 -0.24 -3.30 -10.97
CA ARG A 97 -1.32 -2.34 -11.20
C ARG A 97 -1.58 -2.27 -12.70
N SER A 98 -2.80 -2.55 -13.13
CA SER A 98 -3.26 -2.33 -14.50
C SER A 98 -4.45 -1.38 -14.45
N ASN A 99 -4.28 -0.15 -14.92
CA ASN A 99 -5.27 0.92 -14.80
C ASN A 99 -5.77 1.10 -13.35
N ASN A 100 -7.07 0.89 -13.12
CA ASN A 100 -7.73 1.03 -11.83
C ASN A 100 -7.76 -0.28 -11.01
N SER A 101 -7.22 -1.39 -11.51
CA SER A 101 -7.24 -2.70 -10.86
C SER A 101 -5.85 -3.23 -10.53
N SER A 102 -5.79 -4.22 -9.64
CA SER A 102 -4.59 -4.97 -9.31
C SER A 102 -4.76 -6.39 -9.83
N VAL A 103 -3.77 -6.91 -10.56
CA VAL A 103 -3.84 -8.22 -11.23
C VAL A 103 -2.76 -9.14 -10.66
N LYS A 104 -3.16 -10.33 -10.18
CA LYS A 104 -2.25 -11.42 -9.80
C LYS A 104 -1.64 -12.01 -11.07
N LEU A 105 -0.32 -12.03 -11.17
CA LEU A 105 0.37 -12.64 -12.30
C LEU A 105 0.64 -14.13 -12.04
N SER A 106 0.57 -14.94 -13.10
CA SER A 106 1.04 -16.32 -13.08
C SER A 106 2.58 -16.35 -13.16
N PRO A 107 3.25 -17.45 -12.75
CA PRO A 107 4.71 -17.56 -12.80
C PRO A 107 5.32 -17.18 -14.16
N LYS A 108 4.73 -17.65 -15.27
CA LYS A 108 5.18 -17.28 -16.62
C LYS A 108 5.09 -15.78 -16.88
N LYS A 109 3.98 -15.14 -16.51
CA LYS A 109 3.77 -13.69 -16.70
C LYS A 109 4.67 -12.84 -15.82
N ILE A 110 5.07 -13.35 -14.65
CA ILE A 110 6.02 -12.67 -13.77
C ILE A 110 7.39 -12.58 -14.43
N VAL A 111 7.89 -13.69 -14.99
CA VAL A 111 9.18 -13.71 -15.71
C VAL A 111 9.15 -12.71 -16.87
N GLU A 112 8.13 -12.78 -17.73
CA GLU A 112 7.94 -11.86 -18.86
C GLU A 112 7.93 -10.39 -18.40
N TYR A 113 7.22 -10.08 -17.30
CA TYR A 113 7.13 -8.72 -16.76
C TYR A 113 8.47 -8.19 -16.23
N ILE A 114 9.22 -9.04 -15.50
CA ILE A 114 10.51 -8.67 -14.91
C ILE A 114 11.54 -8.41 -16.01
N GLU A 115 11.57 -9.24 -17.06
CA GLU A 115 12.47 -9.05 -18.20
C GLU A 115 12.18 -7.74 -18.94
N MET A 116 10.90 -7.43 -19.19
CA MET A 116 10.49 -6.18 -19.83
C MET A 116 10.90 -4.94 -19.03
N LYS A 117 10.96 -5.03 -17.70
CA LYS A 117 11.35 -3.92 -16.81
C LYS A 117 12.85 -3.70 -16.67
N LYS A 118 13.68 -4.64 -17.13
CA LYS A 118 15.15 -4.53 -17.12
C LYS A 118 15.69 -3.84 -18.37
N SER A 119 14.89 -3.73 -19.44
CA SER A 119 15.21 -3.01 -20.67
C SER A 119 14.86 -1.53 -20.58
#